data_AF-A0A3L7UP18-F1
#
_entry.id   AF-A0A3L7UP18-F1
#
_cell.length_a   1.000
_cell.length_b   1.000
_cell.length_c   1.000
_cell.angle_alpha   90.00
_cell.angle_beta   90.00
_cell.angle_gamma   90.00
#
_symmetry.space_group_name_H-M   'P 1'
#
loop_
_entity.id
_entity.type
_entity.pdbx_description
1 polymer ?
#
loop_
_entity_poly.entity_id
_entity_poly.type
_entity_poly.pdbx_seq_one_letter_code
_entity_poly.pdbx_strand_id
1 'polypeptide(L)'
;MKNRLIFLTLAVVFAAHGSGFAADAKHDWNLGATGLRGWMRCDKMVTSDAREIAITKVEKGSPADGVLEVGDVILGVGGKPFSYDPRTEMGKALTLAESEAGQGKLSLTRSRAGSSAEVVVKLPVLGSYGATAPFDCPKSKLILERGCKDLAKRMADPSYAKRQDPIPRSLNALALLATGDPSYLPLIKKETEWAANYRTEGMATWYYGYVMMFLAEYKIATGDDSVMPGLTRLALEAAHGQSAVGSWGHRFARPDGRLYGYGMMNSPGLPLTIS
;
A
#
# COMPACT_ATOMS: atom_id res chain seq x y z
N MET A 1 49.76 15.57 -44.63
CA MET A 1 49.37 14.77 -43.46
C MET A 1 48.78 15.68 -42.39
N LYS A 2 47.45 15.81 -42.32
CA LYS A 2 46.74 16.34 -41.16
C LYS A 2 45.40 15.60 -41.06
N ASN A 3 45.26 14.84 -39.98
CA ASN A 3 44.20 13.89 -39.70
C ASN A 3 42.82 14.57 -39.69
N ARG A 4 41.88 14.04 -40.49
CA ARG A 4 40.45 14.32 -40.36
C ARG A 4 39.92 13.51 -39.18
N LEU A 5 39.56 14.19 -38.11
CA LEU A 5 38.85 13.63 -36.98
C LEU A 5 37.41 13.29 -37.43
N ILE A 6 37.14 11.99 -37.58
CA ILE A 6 35.79 11.47 -37.85
C ILE A 6 35.03 11.57 -36.53
N PHE A 7 34.09 12.52 -36.43
CA PHE A 7 33.09 12.51 -35.37
C PHE A 7 32.17 11.32 -35.60
N LEU A 8 32.40 10.24 -34.86
CA LEU A 8 31.47 9.13 -34.76
C LEU A 8 30.32 9.60 -33.87
N THR A 9 29.22 10.04 -34.49
CA THR A 9 27.97 10.27 -33.79
C THR A 9 27.47 8.92 -33.31
N LEU A 10 27.75 8.58 -32.04
CA LEU A 10 27.16 7.44 -31.37
C LEU A 10 25.67 7.78 -31.14
N ALA A 11 24.87 7.59 -32.18
CA ALA A 11 23.43 7.51 -32.03
C ALA A 11 23.17 6.25 -31.19
N VAL A 12 22.99 6.44 -29.88
CA VAL A 12 22.42 5.42 -29.01
C VAL A 12 20.99 5.23 -29.49
N VAL A 13 20.83 4.25 -30.38
CA VAL A 13 19.54 3.73 -30.78
C VAL A 13 18.93 3.09 -29.53
N PHE A 14 18.12 3.85 -28.80
CA PHE A 14 17.11 3.31 -27.89
C PHE A 14 16.03 2.63 -28.76
N ALA A 15 16.39 1.53 -29.42
CA ALA A 15 15.44 0.69 -30.13
C ALA A 15 14.64 -0.11 -29.10
N ALA A 16 13.44 0.37 -28.80
CA ALA A 16 12.15 -0.37 -28.79
C ALA A 16 12.07 -1.77 -28.15
N HIS A 17 13.09 -2.25 -27.46
CA HIS A 17 13.10 -3.51 -26.73
C HIS A 17 13.00 -3.13 -25.25
N GLY A 18 11.83 -3.36 -24.66
CA GLY A 18 11.70 -3.33 -23.21
C GLY A 18 12.82 -4.17 -22.60
N SER A 19 13.47 -3.64 -21.57
CA SER A 19 14.60 -4.37 -21.00
C SER A 19 14.09 -5.72 -20.47
N GLY A 20 14.78 -6.80 -20.84
CA GLY A 20 14.40 -8.14 -20.41
C GLY A 20 14.24 -8.20 -18.89
N PHE A 21 13.28 -9.01 -18.43
CA PHE A 21 13.02 -9.23 -17.00
C PHE A 21 14.33 -9.49 -16.26
N ALA A 22 14.73 -8.56 -15.39
CA ALA A 22 15.88 -8.75 -14.53
C ALA A 22 15.55 -9.84 -13.50
N ALA A 23 16.47 -10.79 -13.31
CA ALA A 23 16.38 -11.81 -12.26
C ALA A 23 16.23 -11.22 -10.83
N ASP A 24 16.48 -9.91 -10.69
CA ASP A 24 16.40 -9.14 -9.45
C ASP A 24 15.05 -8.44 -9.21
N ALA A 25 14.00 -8.76 -9.96
CA ALA A 25 12.63 -8.25 -9.76
C ALA A 25 11.94 -8.81 -8.49
N LYS A 26 12.57 -8.65 -7.32
CA LYS A 26 12.06 -9.16 -6.02
C LYS A 26 10.90 -8.33 -5.46
N HIS A 27 10.71 -7.11 -5.96
CA HIS A 27 9.68 -6.18 -5.50
C HIS A 27 8.88 -5.66 -6.68
N ASP A 28 7.57 -5.79 -6.60
CA ASP A 28 6.64 -5.23 -7.57
C ASP A 28 5.59 -4.37 -6.87
N TRP A 29 4.95 -3.51 -7.64
CA TRP A 29 3.95 -2.57 -7.17
C TRP A 29 2.60 -2.90 -7.78
N ASN A 30 1.54 -2.70 -7.00
CA ASN A 30 0.17 -2.72 -7.52
C ASN A 30 -0.02 -1.51 -8.46
N LEU A 31 -0.58 -1.73 -9.64
CA LEU A 31 -0.82 -0.70 -10.66
C LEU A 31 -2.28 -0.22 -10.65
N GLY A 32 -2.81 0.02 -9.45
CA GLY A 32 -4.16 0.54 -9.21
C GLY A 32 -5.28 -0.44 -9.58
N ALA A 33 -6.38 0.11 -10.09
CA ALA A 33 -7.59 -0.62 -10.42
C ALA A 33 -7.46 -1.58 -11.63
N THR A 34 -6.26 -1.70 -12.23
CA THR A 34 -6.02 -2.54 -13.40
C THR A 34 -5.99 -4.05 -13.09
N GLY A 35 -5.68 -4.42 -11.83
CA GLY A 35 -5.36 -5.80 -11.45
C GLY A 35 -3.96 -6.26 -11.87
N LEU A 36 -3.12 -5.33 -12.32
CA LEU A 36 -1.73 -5.61 -12.65
C LEU A 36 -0.83 -5.40 -11.44
N ARG A 37 0.23 -6.19 -11.37
CA ARG A 37 1.45 -5.83 -10.65
C ARG A 37 2.59 -5.69 -11.64
N GLY A 38 3.51 -4.77 -11.34
CA GLY A 38 4.67 -4.55 -12.19
C GLY A 38 5.92 -4.21 -11.40
N TRP A 39 7.06 -4.65 -11.93
CA TRP A 39 8.39 -4.25 -11.51
C TRP A 39 8.82 -3.03 -12.31
N MET A 40 9.39 -2.04 -11.61
CA MET A 40 9.89 -0.82 -12.21
C MET A 40 11.41 -0.97 -12.30
N ARG A 41 11.99 -0.69 -13.47
CA ARG A 41 13.45 -0.65 -13.58
C ARG A 41 13.99 0.55 -12.82
N CYS A 42 14.53 0.29 -11.62
CA CYS A 42 15.01 1.32 -10.72
C CYS A 42 16.28 0.88 -9.99
N ASP A 43 17.10 1.83 -9.57
CA ASP A 43 18.19 1.57 -8.63
C ASP A 43 17.62 1.50 -7.21
N LYS A 44 17.77 0.36 -6.53
CA LYS A 44 17.44 0.17 -5.10
C LYS A 44 16.10 0.80 -4.66
N MET A 45 15.01 0.55 -5.40
CA MET A 45 13.65 1.04 -5.14
C MET A 45 13.41 2.55 -5.41
N VAL A 46 14.37 3.27 -5.99
CA VAL A 46 14.23 4.67 -6.37
C VAL A 46 13.67 4.77 -7.80
N THR A 47 12.36 4.94 -7.93
CA THR A 47 11.65 4.87 -9.22
C THR A 47 11.61 6.18 -10.01
N SER A 48 12.26 7.25 -9.53
CA SER A 48 12.25 8.57 -10.19
C SER A 48 12.73 8.53 -11.64
N ASP A 49 13.74 7.70 -11.91
CA ASP A 49 14.36 7.55 -13.23
C ASP A 49 13.83 6.33 -14.02
N ALA A 50 12.87 5.59 -13.44
CA ALA A 50 12.25 4.47 -14.13
C ALA A 50 11.45 4.96 -15.35
N ARG A 51 11.52 4.24 -16.47
CA ARG A 51 10.80 4.57 -17.72
C ARG A 51 10.04 3.40 -18.31
N GLU A 52 9.96 2.30 -17.56
CA GLU A 52 9.30 1.09 -17.98
C GLU A 52 8.77 0.33 -16.76
N ILE A 53 7.64 -0.37 -16.96
CA ILE A 53 7.01 -1.23 -15.96
C ILE A 53 6.86 -2.62 -16.57
N ALA A 54 7.61 -3.59 -16.05
CA ALA A 54 7.53 -4.98 -16.46
C ALA A 54 6.42 -5.71 -15.69
N ILE A 55 5.43 -6.29 -16.37
CA ILE A 55 4.26 -6.91 -15.75
C ILE A 55 4.62 -8.25 -15.11
N THR A 56 4.55 -8.29 -13.78
CA THR A 56 4.88 -9.47 -12.97
C THR A 56 3.67 -10.33 -12.66
N LYS A 57 2.47 -9.74 -12.62
CA LYS A 57 1.23 -10.44 -12.34
C LYS A 57 0.05 -9.77 -13.03
N VAL A 58 -0.86 -10.59 -13.54
CA VAL A 58 -2.19 -10.19 -13.99
C VAL A 58 -3.20 -10.96 -13.15
N GLU A 59 -4.09 -10.25 -12.46
CA GLU A 59 -5.16 -10.87 -11.69
C GLU A 59 -6.28 -11.35 -12.63
N LYS A 60 -6.67 -12.62 -12.48
CA LYS A 60 -7.75 -13.21 -13.27
C LYS A 60 -9.08 -12.48 -13.01
N GLY A 61 -9.82 -12.14 -14.05
CA GLY A 61 -11.06 -11.39 -13.99
C GLY A 61 -10.89 -9.89 -13.73
N SER A 62 -9.66 -9.39 -13.67
CA SER A 62 -9.39 -7.96 -13.56
C SER A 62 -9.55 -7.23 -14.91
N PRO A 63 -9.62 -5.88 -14.91
CA PRO A 63 -9.69 -5.10 -16.14
C PRO A 63 -8.58 -5.37 -17.16
N ALA A 64 -7.39 -5.78 -16.71
CA ALA A 64 -6.26 -6.07 -17.58
C ALA A 64 -6.18 -7.55 -18.02
N ASP A 65 -7.03 -8.43 -17.47
CA ASP A 65 -7.07 -9.84 -17.87
C ASP A 65 -7.45 -10.00 -19.35
N GLY A 66 -6.64 -10.76 -20.08
CA GLY A 66 -6.76 -10.90 -21.55
C GLY A 66 -6.30 -9.69 -22.38
N VAL A 67 -5.87 -8.59 -21.76
CA VAL A 67 -5.31 -7.41 -22.46
C VAL A 67 -3.79 -7.38 -22.36
N LEU A 68 -3.29 -7.65 -21.15
CA LEU A 68 -1.86 -7.73 -20.83
C LEU A 68 -1.53 -9.10 -20.26
N GLU A 69 -0.26 -9.48 -20.36
CA GLU A 69 0.28 -10.75 -19.90
C GLU A 69 1.55 -10.53 -19.08
N VAL A 70 1.87 -11.51 -18.23
CA VAL A 70 3.17 -11.52 -17.54
C VAL A 70 4.27 -11.57 -18.59
N GLY A 71 5.27 -10.69 -18.48
CA GLY A 71 6.29 -10.53 -19.51
C GLY A 71 6.15 -9.25 -20.34
N ASP A 72 4.95 -8.66 -20.39
CA ASP A 72 4.75 -7.38 -21.07
C ASP A 72 5.49 -6.25 -20.37
N VAL A 73 5.91 -5.25 -21.14
CA VAL A 73 6.51 -4.02 -20.61
C VAL A 73 5.66 -2.83 -21.00
N ILE A 74 5.15 -2.09 -20.02
CA ILE A 74 4.49 -0.80 -20.26
C ILE A 74 5.58 0.27 -20.37
N LEU A 75 5.59 0.99 -21.48
CA LEU A 75 6.55 2.05 -21.80
C LEU A 75 5.95 3.45 -21.67
N GLY A 76 4.63 3.56 -21.51
CA GLY A 76 3.94 4.83 -21.53
C GLY A 76 2.43 4.72 -21.31
N VAL A 77 1.79 5.88 -21.20
CA VAL A 77 0.35 6.05 -20.96
C VAL A 77 -0.21 7.14 -21.86
N GLY A 78 -1.45 6.99 -22.31
CA GLY A 78 -2.12 8.02 -23.10
C GLY A 78 -1.39 8.39 -24.40
N GLY A 79 -0.75 7.41 -25.05
CA GLY A 79 0.02 7.59 -26.28
C GLY A 79 1.35 8.33 -26.11
N LYS A 80 1.84 8.50 -24.88
CA LYS A 80 3.13 9.14 -24.59
C LYS A 80 4.01 8.20 -23.77
N PRO A 81 5.32 8.08 -24.09
CA PRO A 81 6.27 7.40 -23.22
C PRO A 81 6.28 8.03 -21.82
N PHE A 82 6.63 7.23 -20.81
CA PHE A 82 6.86 7.76 -19.47
C PHE A 82 7.95 8.84 -19.51
N SER A 83 7.70 9.96 -18.85
CA SER A 83 8.58 11.12 -18.78
C SER A 83 9.25 11.26 -17.40
N TYR A 84 8.63 10.73 -16.34
CA TYR A 84 9.15 10.67 -14.97
C TYR A 84 8.65 9.39 -14.28
N ASP A 85 8.57 9.38 -12.94
CA ASP A 85 8.14 8.21 -12.17
C ASP A 85 6.86 7.56 -12.73
N PRO A 86 6.95 6.34 -13.30
CA PRO A 86 5.84 5.68 -13.97
C PRO A 86 4.65 5.43 -13.05
N ARG A 87 4.85 5.33 -11.73
CA ARG A 87 3.76 5.16 -10.75
C ARG A 87 2.87 6.40 -10.71
N THR A 88 3.49 7.57 -10.78
CA THR A 88 2.77 8.84 -10.74
C THR A 88 2.04 9.08 -12.06
N GLU A 89 2.68 8.78 -13.19
CA GLU A 89 2.03 8.90 -14.51
C GLU A 89 0.89 7.88 -14.68
N MET A 90 1.08 6.63 -14.25
CA MET A 90 0.01 5.63 -14.19
C MET A 90 -1.15 6.08 -13.30
N GLY A 91 -0.88 6.61 -12.11
CA GLY A 91 -1.93 7.10 -11.20
C GLY A 91 -2.75 8.26 -11.79
N LYS A 92 -2.09 9.19 -12.49
CA LYS A 92 -2.76 10.28 -13.21
C LYS A 92 -3.58 9.77 -14.39
N ALA A 93 -3.03 8.85 -15.18
CA ALA A 93 -3.73 8.24 -16.31
C ALA A 93 -4.96 7.43 -15.86
N LEU A 94 -4.85 6.69 -14.75
CA LEU A 94 -5.96 6.00 -14.10
C LEU A 94 -7.04 6.97 -13.65
N THR A 95 -6.65 8.06 -12.98
CA THR A 95 -7.59 9.09 -12.52
C THR A 95 -8.38 9.69 -13.69
N LEU A 96 -7.70 9.96 -14.81
CA LEU A 96 -8.35 10.44 -16.03
C LEU A 96 -9.26 9.37 -16.63
N ALA A 97 -8.79 8.12 -16.78
CA ALA A 97 -9.56 7.03 -17.36
C ALA A 97 -10.87 6.77 -16.59
N GLU A 98 -10.84 6.84 -15.26
CA GLU A 98 -12.03 6.66 -14.40
C GLU A 98 -13.00 7.85 -14.42
N SER A 99 -12.61 8.99 -15.00
CA SER A 99 -13.50 10.15 -15.16
C SER A 99 -14.48 9.99 -16.32
N GLU A 100 -15.52 10.81 -16.34
CA GLU A 100 -16.47 10.86 -17.47
C GLU A 100 -15.76 11.19 -18.80
N ALA A 101 -14.79 12.11 -18.77
CA ALA A 101 -14.00 12.48 -19.94
C ALA A 101 -13.12 11.33 -20.45
N GLY A 102 -12.58 10.51 -19.54
CA GLY A 102 -11.77 9.35 -19.89
C GLY A 102 -12.57 8.13 -20.34
N GLN A 103 -13.88 8.10 -20.09
CA GLN A 103 -14.81 7.05 -20.54
C GLN A 103 -14.36 5.62 -20.20
N GLY A 104 -13.62 5.44 -19.10
CA GLY A 104 -13.08 4.14 -18.69
C GLY A 104 -11.91 3.65 -19.54
N LYS A 105 -11.29 4.48 -20.39
CA LYS A 105 -10.24 4.05 -21.33
C LYS A 105 -8.86 4.42 -20.80
N LEU A 106 -8.14 3.44 -20.26
CA LEU A 106 -6.72 3.57 -19.93
C LEU A 106 -5.87 3.07 -21.10
N SER A 107 -5.32 3.99 -21.90
CA SER A 107 -4.38 3.65 -22.99
C SER A 107 -2.99 3.44 -22.45
N LEU A 108 -2.39 2.29 -22.75
CA LEU A 108 -1.06 1.88 -22.34
C LEU A 108 -0.22 1.54 -23.57
N THR A 109 1.02 2.04 -23.60
CA THR A 109 2.00 1.66 -24.62
C THR A 109 2.67 0.34 -24.18
N ARG A 110 2.19 -0.79 -24.70
CA ARG A 110 2.70 -2.13 -24.36
C ARG A 110 3.77 -2.56 -25.36
N SER A 111 4.94 -2.96 -24.86
CA SER A 111 5.95 -3.72 -25.60
C SER A 111 5.85 -5.21 -25.26
N ARG A 112 5.76 -6.07 -26.28
CA ARG A 112 5.75 -7.53 -26.20
C ARG A 112 6.67 -8.09 -27.27
N ALA A 113 7.66 -8.90 -26.87
CA ALA A 113 8.63 -9.51 -27.79
C ALA A 113 9.28 -8.49 -28.76
N GLY A 114 9.63 -7.30 -28.26
CA GLY A 114 10.27 -6.23 -29.05
C GLY A 114 9.32 -5.40 -29.93
N SER A 115 8.03 -5.74 -29.98
CA SER A 115 7.01 -4.98 -30.73
C SER A 115 6.15 -4.15 -29.77
N SER A 116 5.99 -2.87 -30.08
CA SER A 116 5.16 -1.95 -29.28
C SER A 116 3.80 -1.71 -29.92
N ALA A 117 2.75 -1.66 -29.11
CA ALA A 117 1.39 -1.33 -29.53
C ALA A 117 0.65 -0.58 -28.42
N GLU A 118 -0.28 0.30 -28.81
CA GLU A 118 -1.24 0.87 -27.87
C GLU A 118 -2.33 -0.16 -27.57
N VAL A 119 -2.56 -0.40 -26.28
CA VAL A 119 -3.65 -1.24 -25.78
C VAL A 119 -4.53 -0.44 -24.84
N VAL A 120 -5.82 -0.76 -24.79
CA VAL A 120 -6.77 -0.06 -23.93
C VAL A 120 -7.28 -1.03 -22.86
N VAL A 121 -6.99 -0.71 -21.61
CA VAL A 121 -7.58 -1.37 -20.44
C VAL A 121 -8.88 -0.65 -20.11
N LYS A 122 -10.00 -1.40 -20.10
CA LYS A 122 -11.33 -0.85 -19.83
C LYS A 122 -11.63 -0.86 -18.33
N LEU A 123 -11.80 0.31 -17.75
CA LEU A 123 -12.05 0.51 -16.32
C LEU A 123 -13.50 0.98 -16.09
N PRO A 124 -14.08 0.71 -14.92
CA PRO A 124 -15.32 1.36 -14.50
C PRO A 124 -15.13 2.88 -14.43
N VAL A 125 -16.11 3.64 -14.94
CA VAL A 125 -16.17 5.09 -14.71
C VAL A 125 -16.65 5.33 -13.27
N LEU A 126 -15.83 6.01 -12.48
CA LEU A 126 -16.11 6.36 -11.09
C LEU A 126 -16.41 7.86 -10.91
N GLY A 127 -16.23 8.65 -11.96
CA GLY A 127 -16.31 10.11 -11.93
C GLY A 127 -14.97 10.77 -11.63
N SER A 128 -15.01 12.04 -11.22
CA SER A 128 -13.83 12.86 -10.95
C SER A 128 -13.69 13.17 -9.46
N TYR A 129 -12.46 13.40 -9.00
CA TYR A 129 -12.24 13.93 -7.66
C TYR A 129 -12.74 15.38 -7.58
N GLY A 130 -13.50 15.69 -6.53
CA GLY A 130 -13.98 17.05 -6.26
C GLY A 130 -12.91 17.92 -5.58
N ALA A 131 -13.15 19.22 -5.49
CA ALA A 131 -12.23 20.17 -4.87
C ALA A 131 -11.98 19.91 -3.37
N THR A 132 -12.94 19.28 -2.69
CA THR A 132 -12.89 18.94 -1.26
C THR A 132 -12.44 17.50 -0.99
N ALA A 133 -12.08 16.74 -2.03
CA ALA A 133 -11.69 15.35 -1.89
C ALA A 133 -10.57 15.19 -0.82
N PRO A 134 -10.63 14.15 0.04
CA PRO A 134 -11.56 13.02 -0.04
C PRO A 134 -12.96 13.28 0.54
N PHE A 135 -13.18 14.43 1.20
CA PHE A 135 -14.46 14.80 1.79
C PHE A 135 -15.44 15.33 0.73
N ASP A 136 -16.74 15.05 0.90
CA ASP A 136 -17.82 15.48 -0.02
C ASP A 136 -17.56 15.12 -1.49
N CYS A 137 -16.91 13.98 -1.75
CA CYS A 137 -16.54 13.53 -3.08
C CYS A 137 -17.24 12.19 -3.41
N PRO A 138 -18.15 12.16 -4.42
CA PRO A 138 -18.84 10.92 -4.81
C PRO A 138 -17.88 9.78 -5.19
N LYS A 139 -16.80 10.09 -5.91
CA LYS A 139 -15.76 9.11 -6.26
C LYS A 139 -15.09 8.52 -5.02
N SER A 140 -14.64 9.37 -4.10
CA SER A 140 -13.98 8.90 -2.85
C SER A 140 -14.93 8.06 -2.00
N LYS A 141 -16.20 8.47 -1.88
CA LYS A 141 -17.24 7.70 -1.21
C LYS A 141 -17.41 6.31 -1.84
N LEU A 142 -17.52 6.25 -3.16
CA LEU A 142 -17.67 4.98 -3.89
C LEU A 142 -16.46 4.05 -3.72
N ILE A 143 -15.24 4.60 -3.76
CA ILE A 143 -14.00 3.84 -3.53
C ILE A 143 -13.97 3.30 -2.09
N LEU A 144 -14.31 4.12 -1.10
CA LEU A 144 -14.36 3.72 0.30
C LEU A 144 -15.37 2.59 0.52
N GLU A 145 -16.61 2.76 0.05
CA GLU A 145 -17.68 1.76 0.21
C GLU A 145 -17.31 0.41 -0.42
N ARG A 146 -16.79 0.43 -1.65
CA ARG A 146 -16.34 -0.79 -2.34
C ARG A 146 -15.14 -1.43 -1.62
N GLY A 147 -14.18 -0.61 -1.22
CA GLY A 147 -12.99 -1.04 -0.49
C GLY A 147 -13.36 -1.72 0.83
N CYS A 148 -14.23 -1.12 1.64
CA CYS A 148 -14.71 -1.69 2.89
C CYS A 148 -15.48 -3.00 2.66
N LYS A 149 -16.31 -3.08 1.61
CA LYS A 149 -17.03 -4.32 1.28
C LYS A 149 -16.08 -5.46 0.93
N ASP A 150 -15.07 -5.21 0.10
CA ASP A 150 -14.09 -6.24 -0.27
C ASP A 150 -13.15 -6.58 0.87
N LEU A 151 -12.81 -5.59 1.71
CA LEU A 151 -12.07 -5.81 2.94
C LEU A 151 -12.84 -6.70 3.92
N ALA A 152 -14.14 -6.46 4.12
CA ALA A 152 -14.97 -7.28 4.99
C ALA A 152 -15.04 -8.74 4.51
N LYS A 153 -15.18 -8.98 3.19
CA LYS A 153 -15.08 -10.33 2.61
C LYS A 153 -13.74 -10.99 2.94
N ARG A 154 -12.65 -10.25 2.79
CA ARG A 154 -11.30 -10.75 3.10
C ARG A 154 -11.13 -11.05 4.59
N MET A 155 -11.68 -10.23 5.47
CA MET A 155 -11.64 -10.44 6.93
C MET A 155 -12.50 -11.63 7.37
N ALA A 156 -13.59 -11.91 6.65
CA ALA A 156 -14.44 -13.07 6.91
C ALA A 156 -13.79 -14.41 6.53
N ASP A 157 -12.75 -14.40 5.68
CA ASP A 157 -12.03 -15.61 5.29
C ASP A 157 -11.34 -16.27 6.51
N PRO A 158 -11.54 -17.57 6.78
CA PRO A 158 -10.93 -18.25 7.93
C PRO A 158 -9.39 -18.21 7.98
N SER A 159 -8.74 -18.03 6.82
CA SER A 159 -7.28 -17.93 6.70
C SER A 159 -6.75 -16.51 6.93
N TYR A 160 -7.63 -15.50 7.03
CA TYR A 160 -7.26 -14.09 7.19
C TYR A 160 -6.27 -13.88 8.33
N ALA A 161 -6.63 -14.33 9.55
CA ALA A 161 -5.85 -14.12 10.76
C ALA A 161 -4.43 -14.73 10.68
N LYS A 162 -4.26 -15.85 9.96
CA LYS A 162 -2.96 -16.53 9.82
C LYS A 162 -1.98 -15.79 8.92
N ARG A 163 -2.48 -14.86 8.11
CA ARG A 163 -1.71 -14.20 7.04
C ARG A 163 -1.42 -12.73 7.30
N GLN A 164 -1.92 -12.17 8.41
CA GLN A 164 -1.79 -10.74 8.68
C GLN A 164 -0.81 -10.45 9.81
N ASP A 165 0.05 -9.47 9.53
CA ASP A 165 0.79 -8.74 10.54
C ASP A 165 -0.20 -7.94 11.44
N PRO A 166 0.12 -7.71 12.73
CA PRO A 166 -0.76 -6.98 13.64
C PRO A 166 -1.16 -5.58 13.17
N ILE A 167 -0.31 -4.90 12.40
CA ILE A 167 -0.57 -3.53 11.93
C ILE A 167 -1.66 -3.52 10.86
N PRO A 168 -1.51 -4.19 9.69
CA PRO A 168 -2.62 -4.32 8.73
C PRO A 168 -3.88 -4.87 9.36
N ARG A 169 -3.78 -5.82 10.30
CA ARG A 169 -4.95 -6.40 10.97
C ARG A 169 -5.75 -5.36 11.76
N SER A 170 -5.06 -4.54 12.54
CA SER A 170 -5.67 -3.45 13.32
C SER A 170 -6.24 -2.35 12.42
N LEU A 171 -5.47 -1.93 11.40
CA LEU A 171 -5.90 -0.90 10.45
C LEU A 171 -7.10 -1.33 9.62
N ASN A 172 -7.18 -2.60 9.23
CA ASN A 172 -8.33 -3.14 8.52
C ASN A 172 -9.61 -3.08 9.37
N ALA A 173 -9.52 -3.47 10.64
CA ALA A 173 -10.67 -3.40 11.54
C ALA A 173 -11.09 -1.95 11.82
N LEU A 174 -10.13 -1.04 11.99
CA LEU A 174 -10.38 0.40 12.09
C LEU A 174 -11.05 0.97 10.84
N ALA A 175 -10.62 0.55 9.64
CA ALA A 175 -11.23 1.00 8.39
C ALA A 175 -12.71 0.58 8.29
N LEU A 176 -13.08 -0.61 8.77
CA LEU A 176 -14.48 -1.02 8.85
C LEU A 176 -15.24 -0.27 9.96
N LEU A 177 -14.64 -0.09 11.13
CA LEU A 177 -15.24 0.65 12.25
C LEU A 177 -15.58 2.10 11.85
N ALA A 178 -14.67 2.77 11.15
CA ALA A 178 -14.82 4.15 10.69
C ALA A 178 -15.98 4.35 9.71
N THR A 179 -16.52 3.28 9.11
CA THR A 179 -17.72 3.39 8.26
C THR A 179 -19.00 3.68 9.04
N GLY A 180 -19.03 3.34 10.34
CA GLY A 180 -20.24 3.38 11.17
C GLY A 180 -21.31 2.34 10.77
N ASP A 181 -21.02 1.42 9.84
CA ASP A 181 -21.97 0.39 9.42
C ASP A 181 -22.04 -0.75 10.46
N PRO A 182 -23.18 -0.94 11.15
CA PRO A 182 -23.30 -1.96 12.19
C PRO A 182 -23.18 -3.39 11.65
N SER A 183 -23.36 -3.61 10.34
CA SER A 183 -23.21 -4.93 9.73
C SER A 183 -21.78 -5.48 9.82
N TYR A 184 -20.77 -4.61 9.99
CA TYR A 184 -19.38 -5.03 10.19
C TYR A 184 -19.02 -5.33 11.64
N LEU A 185 -19.84 -4.95 12.62
CA LEU A 185 -19.53 -5.11 14.05
C LEU A 185 -19.20 -6.56 14.45
N PRO A 186 -19.88 -7.61 13.97
CA PRO A 186 -19.51 -8.98 14.31
C PRO A 186 -18.09 -9.35 13.89
N LEU A 187 -17.64 -8.89 12.71
CA LEU A 187 -16.27 -9.10 12.25
C LEU A 187 -15.28 -8.30 13.08
N ILE A 188 -15.60 -7.03 13.35
CA ILE A 188 -14.75 -6.14 14.16
C ILE A 188 -14.58 -6.70 15.57
N LYS A 189 -15.66 -7.15 16.22
CA LYS A 189 -15.62 -7.72 17.57
C LYS A 189 -14.71 -8.95 17.65
N LYS A 190 -14.76 -9.85 16.67
CA LYS A 190 -13.83 -10.98 16.57
C LYS A 190 -12.37 -10.53 16.53
N GLU A 191 -12.08 -9.43 15.83
CA GLU A 191 -10.74 -8.85 15.81
C GLU A 191 -10.35 -8.23 17.16
N THR A 192 -11.29 -7.64 17.91
CA THR A 192 -11.00 -7.13 19.25
C THR A 192 -10.65 -8.23 20.24
N GLU A 193 -11.25 -9.42 20.13
CA GLU A 193 -10.93 -10.57 20.99
C GLU A 193 -9.47 -11.01 20.79
N TRP A 194 -9.00 -11.02 19.54
CA TRP A 194 -7.59 -11.24 19.25
C TRP A 194 -6.72 -10.10 19.77
N ALA A 195 -7.08 -8.85 19.46
CA ALA A 195 -6.29 -7.67 19.79
C ALA A 195 -6.09 -7.52 21.31
N ALA A 196 -7.15 -7.71 22.10
CA ALA A 196 -7.11 -7.66 23.56
C ALA A 196 -6.21 -8.75 24.17
N ASN A 197 -5.98 -9.85 23.44
CA ASN A 197 -5.14 -10.96 23.87
C ASN A 197 -3.74 -10.95 23.23
N TYR A 198 -3.46 -10.04 22.29
CA TYR A 198 -2.20 -10.00 21.56
C TYR A 198 -0.98 -9.81 22.48
N ARG A 199 0.11 -10.51 22.17
CA ARG A 199 1.41 -10.46 22.87
C ARG A 199 2.55 -10.67 21.89
N THR A 200 3.69 -10.05 22.18
CA THR A 200 4.93 -10.24 21.42
C THR A 200 6.15 -9.85 22.27
N GLU A 201 7.29 -10.47 22.00
CA GLU A 201 8.57 -10.13 22.64
C GLU A 201 9.41 -9.13 21.81
N GLY A 202 9.11 -9.03 20.52
CA GLY A 202 9.83 -8.20 19.55
C GLY A 202 8.90 -7.17 18.92
N MET A 203 9.44 -5.97 18.70
CA MET A 203 8.75 -4.79 18.18
C MET A 203 7.47 -4.50 18.97
N ALA A 204 7.50 -4.71 20.30
CA ALA A 204 6.28 -4.71 21.13
C ALA A 204 5.51 -3.40 21.05
N THR A 205 6.15 -2.26 21.32
CA THR A 205 5.49 -0.95 21.21
C THR A 205 5.10 -0.56 19.79
N TRP A 206 5.82 -1.06 18.79
CA TRP A 206 5.49 -0.85 17.37
C TRP A 206 4.15 -1.51 17.04
N TYR A 207 3.93 -2.76 17.44
CA TYR A 207 2.67 -3.46 17.23
C TYR A 207 1.58 -2.99 18.18
N TYR A 208 1.90 -2.83 19.47
CA TYR A 208 0.95 -2.45 20.51
C TYR A 208 0.32 -1.09 20.21
N GLY A 209 1.05 -0.13 19.62
CA GLY A 209 0.47 1.16 19.23
C GLY A 209 -0.77 1.02 18.34
N TYR A 210 -0.69 0.21 17.28
CA TYR A 210 -1.82 -0.01 16.37
C TYR A 210 -2.93 -0.86 17.01
N VAL A 211 -2.57 -1.87 17.81
CA VAL A 211 -3.52 -2.73 18.50
C VAL A 211 -4.31 -1.92 19.54
N MET A 212 -3.65 -1.09 20.34
CA MET A 212 -4.29 -0.23 21.33
C MET A 212 -5.16 0.84 20.67
N MET A 213 -4.70 1.46 19.58
CA MET A 213 -5.51 2.40 18.80
C MET A 213 -6.82 1.74 18.35
N PHE A 214 -6.75 0.52 17.81
CA PHE A 214 -7.95 -0.22 17.44
C PHE A 214 -8.89 -0.49 18.63
N LEU A 215 -8.36 -1.02 19.74
CA LEU A 215 -9.19 -1.31 20.92
C LEU A 215 -9.81 -0.05 21.53
N ALA A 216 -9.07 1.06 21.57
CA ALA A 216 -9.55 2.33 22.10
C ALA A 216 -10.66 2.93 21.23
N GLU A 217 -10.47 2.99 19.91
CA GLU A 217 -11.49 3.48 18.98
C GLU A 217 -12.75 2.60 19.04
N TYR A 218 -12.61 1.27 19.13
CA TYR A 218 -13.74 0.36 19.31
C TYR A 218 -14.50 0.64 20.61
N LYS A 219 -13.78 0.80 21.73
CA LYS A 219 -14.38 1.13 23.03
C LYS A 219 -15.14 2.46 22.97
N ILE A 220 -14.56 3.48 22.35
CA ILE A 220 -15.18 4.81 22.20
C ILE A 220 -16.44 4.71 21.34
N ALA A 221 -16.38 4.00 20.20
CA ALA A 221 -17.47 3.90 19.25
C ALA A 221 -18.64 3.04 19.75
N THR A 222 -18.37 2.02 20.57
CA THR A 222 -19.38 0.99 20.95
C THR A 222 -19.77 1.02 22.42
N GLY A 223 -18.94 1.60 23.29
CA GLY A 223 -19.09 1.51 24.73
C GLY A 223 -18.74 0.14 25.34
N ASP A 224 -18.28 -0.84 24.56
CA ASP A 224 -18.01 -2.22 25.02
C ASP A 224 -16.80 -2.29 25.96
N ASP A 225 -17.05 -2.51 27.26
CA ASP A 225 -16.01 -2.62 28.30
C ASP A 225 -15.20 -3.91 28.23
N SER A 226 -15.62 -4.92 27.46
CA SER A 226 -14.93 -6.22 27.46
C SER A 226 -13.47 -6.13 26.97
N VAL A 227 -13.14 -5.09 26.22
CA VAL A 227 -11.77 -4.86 25.70
C VAL A 227 -10.84 -4.18 26.69
N MET A 228 -11.37 -3.52 27.72
CA MET A 228 -10.60 -2.70 28.65
C MET A 228 -9.50 -3.47 29.38
N PRO A 229 -9.70 -4.71 29.89
CA PRO A 229 -8.62 -5.46 30.52
C PRO A 229 -7.42 -5.67 29.60
N GLY A 230 -7.66 -6.00 28.33
CA GLY A 230 -6.61 -6.18 27.33
C GLY A 230 -5.92 -4.86 26.96
N LEU A 231 -6.71 -3.81 26.74
CA LEU A 231 -6.20 -2.47 26.44
C LEU A 231 -5.32 -1.92 27.59
N THR A 232 -5.80 -1.98 28.83
CA THR A 232 -5.05 -1.56 30.02
C THR A 232 -3.75 -2.34 30.16
N ARG A 233 -3.78 -3.65 29.95
CA ARG A 233 -2.58 -4.48 29.98
C ARG A 233 -1.56 -4.03 28.95
N LEU A 234 -1.95 -3.90 27.69
CA LEU A 234 -1.05 -3.48 26.60
C LEU A 234 -0.44 -2.11 26.88
N ALA A 235 -1.24 -1.18 27.39
CA ALA A 235 -0.81 0.18 27.74
C ALA A 235 0.22 0.17 28.89
N LEU A 236 -0.05 -0.59 29.95
CA LEU A 236 0.86 -0.72 31.09
C LEU A 236 2.15 -1.47 30.70
N GLU A 237 2.07 -2.53 29.91
CA GLU A 237 3.26 -3.24 29.39
C GLU A 237 4.13 -2.30 28.55
N ALA A 238 3.51 -1.51 27.66
CA ALA A 238 4.23 -0.52 26.86
C ALA A 238 4.88 0.57 27.73
N ALA A 239 4.16 1.10 28.72
CA ALA A 239 4.66 2.14 29.62
C ALA A 239 5.81 1.61 30.50
N HIS A 240 5.65 0.45 31.13
CA HIS A 240 6.70 -0.16 31.96
C HIS A 240 7.89 -0.66 31.12
N GLY A 241 7.67 -0.93 29.84
CA GLY A 241 8.72 -1.34 28.91
C GLY A 241 9.63 -0.21 28.42
N GLN A 242 9.42 1.02 28.88
CA GLN A 242 10.21 2.19 28.54
C GLN A 242 11.64 2.10 29.12
N SER A 243 12.60 2.74 28.45
CA SER A 243 13.96 2.92 28.98
C SER A 243 14.01 3.94 30.12
N ALA A 244 15.11 3.93 30.88
CA ALA A 244 15.35 4.88 31.97
C ALA A 244 15.37 6.35 31.53
N VAL A 245 15.51 6.63 30.22
CA VAL A 245 15.52 7.98 29.65
C VAL A 245 14.23 8.34 28.93
N GLY A 246 13.18 7.54 29.09
CA GLY A 246 11.86 7.87 28.54
C GLY A 246 11.63 7.44 27.09
N SER A 247 12.45 6.53 26.56
CA SER A 247 12.42 6.12 25.15
C SER A 247 12.07 4.65 24.96
N TRP A 248 11.74 4.26 23.74
CA TRP A 248 11.46 2.87 23.36
C TRP A 248 12.38 2.39 22.27
N GLY A 249 12.57 1.07 22.20
CA GLY A 249 13.31 0.40 21.14
C GLY A 249 12.54 -0.81 20.63
N HIS A 250 13.21 -1.65 19.85
CA HIS A 250 12.61 -2.87 19.30
C HIS A 250 12.17 -3.88 20.36
N ARG A 251 12.61 -3.76 21.62
CA ARG A 251 12.11 -4.53 22.76
C ARG A 251 11.93 -3.60 23.95
N PHE A 252 11.17 -4.06 24.93
CA PHE A 252 11.11 -3.41 26.24
C PHE A 252 12.49 -3.34 26.89
N ALA A 253 12.69 -2.34 27.75
CA ALA A 253 13.98 -2.12 28.40
C ALA A 253 14.45 -3.33 29.20
N ARG A 254 15.78 -3.45 29.29
CA ARG A 254 16.47 -4.40 30.16
C ARG A 254 16.25 -4.04 31.63
N PRO A 255 16.53 -4.96 32.57
CA PRO A 255 16.52 -4.65 34.00
C PRO A 255 17.43 -3.49 34.42
N ASP A 256 18.48 -3.19 33.65
CA ASP A 256 19.38 -2.04 33.87
C ASP A 256 18.84 -0.71 33.29
N GLY A 257 17.61 -0.71 32.77
CA GLY A 257 16.94 0.45 32.17
C GLY A 257 17.39 0.79 30.75
N ARG A 258 18.33 0.03 30.16
CA ARG A 258 18.81 0.26 28.79
C ARG A 258 17.95 -0.45 27.75
N LEU A 259 17.87 0.13 26.56
CA LEU A 259 17.21 -0.53 25.42
C LEU A 259 18.03 -1.72 24.89
N TYR A 260 17.34 -2.68 24.30
CA TYR A 260 17.98 -3.72 23.48
C TYR A 260 18.27 -3.18 22.07
N GLY A 261 19.52 -3.31 21.61
CA GLY A 261 19.88 -3.07 20.21
C GLY A 261 19.97 -1.59 19.81
N TYR A 262 19.82 -1.33 18.50
CA TYR A 262 19.80 0.00 17.88
C TYR A 262 18.36 0.45 17.59
N GLY A 263 18.15 1.76 17.38
CA GLY A 263 16.86 2.31 16.96
C GLY A 263 16.03 2.85 18.13
N MET A 264 16.63 3.72 18.95
CA MET A 264 15.88 4.44 19.98
C MET A 264 14.89 5.41 19.34
N MET A 265 13.63 5.30 19.72
CA MET A 265 12.60 6.29 19.41
C MET A 265 12.22 7.05 20.67
N ASN A 266 12.26 8.38 20.58
CA ASN A 266 11.61 9.25 21.55
C ASN A 266 10.10 9.08 21.44
N SER A 267 9.35 9.46 22.49
CA SER A 267 7.90 9.56 22.41
C SER A 267 7.51 10.48 21.24
N PRO A 268 6.82 9.99 20.19
CA PRO A 268 6.41 10.82 19.06
C PRO A 268 5.17 11.68 19.37
N GLY A 269 4.62 11.58 20.59
CA GLY A 269 3.49 12.38 21.08
C GLY A 269 3.62 12.72 22.56
N LEU A 270 2.62 13.42 23.11
CA LEU A 270 2.55 13.70 24.54
C LEU A 270 2.54 12.37 25.32
N PRO A 271 3.49 12.15 26.26
CA PRO A 271 3.41 11.01 27.15
C PRO A 271 2.15 11.20 28.00
N LEU A 272 1.09 10.43 27.69
CA LEU A 272 0.07 10.16 28.67
C LEU A 272 0.74 9.28 29.71
N THR A 273 1.33 9.92 30.72
CA THR A 273 1.79 9.23 31.91
C THR A 273 0.55 8.57 32.49
N ILE A 274 0.49 7.24 32.42
CA ILE A 274 -0.40 6.48 33.28
C ILE A 274 0.23 6.62 34.67
N SER A 275 -0.14 7.69 35.36
CA SER A 275 0.24 7.94 36.76
C SER A 275 -0.56 7.04 37.68
#